data_AF-A0A1H7PN19-F1
#
_entry.id   AF-A0A1H7PN19-F1
#
_cell.length_a   1.000
_cell.length_b   1.000
_cell.length_c   1.000
_cell.angle_alpha   90.00
_cell.angle_beta   90.00
_cell.angle_gamma   90.00
#
_symmetry.space_group_name_H-M   'P 1'
#
loop_
_entity.id
_entity.type
_entity.pdbx_description
1 polymer ?
#
loop_
_entity_poly.entity_id
_entity_poly.type
_entity_poly.pdbx_seq_one_letter_code
_entity_poly.pdbx_strand_id
1 'polypeptide(L)'
;MIVIFATIIAILVVCMLLFTGLGLVVALIGGLFLGISVTVIKLFILPRFEERDRLRLANDNIRITPERLEVRYDGYKKGYVIDCFYTSPETGRKFVFSTPPFASDPTPYLFDAKISVIANRVDYSNYYVDMNGLENIVK
;
A
#
# COMPACT_ATOMS: atom_id res chain seq x y z
N MET A 1 -63.79 -10.48 18.20
CA MET A 1 -62.88 -9.45 17.64
C MET A 1 -61.56 -9.33 18.40
N ILE A 2 -61.55 -9.15 19.72
CA ILE A 2 -60.31 -8.95 20.51
C ILE A 2 -59.32 -10.12 20.39
N VAL A 3 -59.81 -11.36 20.47
CA VAL A 3 -58.95 -12.58 20.36
C VAL A 3 -58.28 -12.69 18.98
N ILE A 4 -58.99 -12.32 17.91
CA ILE A 4 -58.47 -12.34 16.53
C ILE A 4 -57.39 -11.27 16.34
N PHE A 5 -57.58 -10.08 16.92
CA PHE A 5 -56.55 -9.04 16.93
C PHE A 5 -55.31 -9.46 17.71
N ALA A 6 -55.48 -10.11 18.87
CA ALA A 6 -54.37 -10.59 19.68
C ALA A 6 -53.53 -11.66 18.97
N THR A 7 -54.16 -12.61 18.25
CA THR A 7 -53.44 -13.61 17.46
C THR A 7 -52.68 -13.02 16.28
N ILE A 8 -53.25 -12.04 15.57
CA ILE A 8 -52.55 -11.36 14.47
C ILE A 8 -51.30 -10.63 14.98
N ILE A 9 -51.40 -9.93 16.11
CA ILE A 9 -50.25 -9.24 16.73
C ILE A 9 -49.18 -10.25 17.17
N ALA A 10 -49.58 -11.38 17.77
CA ALA A 10 -48.64 -12.42 18.18
C ALA A 10 -47.85 -12.99 16.98
N ILE A 11 -48.52 -13.25 15.86
CA ILE A 11 -47.87 -13.73 14.62
C ILE A 11 -46.88 -12.69 14.09
N LEU A 12 -47.25 -11.41 14.06
CA LEU A 12 -46.38 -10.33 13.61
C LEU A 12 -45.11 -10.20 14.46
N VAL A 13 -45.23 -10.32 15.78
CA VAL A 13 -44.08 -10.27 16.70
C VAL A 13 -43.14 -11.45 16.46
N VAL A 14 -43.68 -12.66 16.30
CA VAL A 14 -42.87 -13.86 16.02
C VAL A 14 -42.14 -13.73 14.69
N CYS A 15 -42.81 -13.22 13.64
CA CYS A 15 -42.19 -12.98 12.34
C CYS A 15 -41.07 -11.93 12.41
N MET A 16 -41.26 -10.83 13.15
CA MET A 16 -40.20 -9.83 13.35
C MET A 16 -38.98 -10.41 14.09
N LEU A 17 -39.21 -11.21 15.13
CA LEU A 17 -38.12 -11.84 15.90
C LEU A 17 -37.32 -12.83 15.05
N LEU A 18 -37.99 -13.62 14.20
CA LEU A 18 -37.32 -14.52 13.27
C LEU A 18 -36.50 -13.77 12.22
N PHE A 19 -37.05 -12.70 11.64
CA PHE A 19 -36.36 -11.91 10.62
C PHE A 19 -35.13 -11.19 11.18
N THR A 20 -35.25 -10.59 12.37
CA THR A 20 -34.13 -9.93 13.05
C THR A 20 -33.05 -10.91 13.48
N GLY A 21 -33.43 -12.08 14.02
CA GLY A 21 -32.47 -13.12 14.39
C GLY A 21 -31.67 -13.65 13.20
N LEU A 22 -32.36 -14.01 12.11
CA LEU A 22 -31.70 -14.48 10.88
C LEU A 22 -30.85 -13.37 10.23
N GLY A 23 -31.35 -12.14 10.19
CA GLY A 23 -30.61 -11.00 9.67
C GLY A 23 -29.32 -10.74 10.43
N LEU A 24 -29.33 -10.89 11.75
CA LEU A 24 -28.16 -10.69 12.61
C LEU A 24 -27.10 -11.78 12.38
N VAL A 25 -27.52 -13.04 12.20
CA VAL A 25 -26.61 -14.14 11.84
C VAL A 25 -25.96 -13.91 10.48
N VAL A 26 -26.73 -13.51 9.47
CA VAL A 26 -26.22 -13.21 8.12
C VAL A 26 -25.26 -12.01 8.17
N ALA A 27 -25.58 -10.97 8.93
CA ALA A 27 -24.71 -9.80 9.10
C ALA A 27 -23.36 -10.17 9.75
N LEU A 28 -23.37 -11.04 10.77
CA LEU A 28 -22.14 -11.52 11.41
C LEU A 28 -21.26 -12.33 10.45
N ILE A 29 -21.86 -13.27 9.71
CA ILE A 29 -21.13 -14.11 8.75
C ILE A 29 -20.57 -13.25 7.61
N GLY A 30 -21.38 -12.35 7.05
CA GLY A 30 -20.98 -11.43 5.99
C GLY A 30 -19.86 -10.48 6.43
N GLY A 31 -19.95 -9.95 7.65
CA GLY A 31 -18.91 -9.11 8.26
C GLY A 31 -17.60 -9.86 8.44
N LEU A 32 -17.63 -11.11 8.91
CA LEU A 32 -16.46 -11.97 9.02
C LEU A 32 -15.81 -12.22 7.65
N PHE A 33 -16.61 -12.56 6.63
CA PHE A 33 -16.10 -12.79 5.28
C PHE A 33 -15.47 -11.53 4.67
N LEU A 34 -16.07 -10.35 4.87
CA LEU A 34 -15.49 -9.08 4.43
C LEU A 34 -14.18 -8.77 5.15
N GLY A 35 -14.14 -8.96 6.47
CA GLY A 35 -12.91 -8.74 7.25
C GLY A 35 -11.77 -9.67 6.81
N ILE A 36 -12.06 -10.96 6.62
CA ILE A 36 -11.06 -11.93 6.17
C ILE A 36 -10.60 -11.63 4.74
N SER A 37 -11.52 -11.34 3.82
CA SER A 37 -11.17 -11.08 2.41
C SER A 37 -10.30 -9.83 2.26
N VAL A 38 -10.61 -8.72 2.93
CA VAL A 38 -9.77 -7.51 2.91
C VAL A 38 -8.37 -7.81 3.45
N THR A 39 -8.28 -8.59 4.53
CA THR A 39 -7.00 -8.98 5.13
C THR A 39 -6.17 -9.81 4.16
N VAL A 40 -6.78 -10.84 3.54
CA VAL A 40 -6.10 -11.70 2.57
C VAL A 40 -5.65 -10.90 1.34
N ILE A 41 -6.48 -10.01 0.81
CA ILE A 41 -6.14 -9.17 -0.34
C ILE A 41 -4.91 -8.30 -0.01
N LYS A 42 -4.92 -7.60 1.13
CA LYS A 42 -3.77 -6.74 1.50
C LYS A 42 -2.49 -7.52 1.75
N LEU A 43 -2.60 -8.71 2.35
CA LEU A 43 -1.42 -9.45 2.81
C LEU A 43 -0.81 -10.34 1.71
N PHE A 44 -1.61 -10.86 0.79
CA PHE A 44 -1.13 -11.77 -0.26
C PHE A 44 -1.13 -11.17 -1.66
N ILE A 45 -2.10 -10.33 -1.99
CA ILE A 45 -2.30 -9.89 -3.36
C ILE A 45 -1.47 -8.65 -3.68
N LEU A 46 -1.48 -7.64 -2.79
CA LEU A 46 -0.69 -6.41 -2.95
C LEU A 46 0.81 -6.68 -3.19
N PRO A 47 1.54 -7.41 -2.31
CA PRO A 47 2.98 -7.57 -2.46
C PRO A 47 3.33 -8.32 -3.75
N ARG A 48 2.48 -9.25 -4.18
CA ARG A 48 2.67 -10.01 -5.41
C ARG A 48 2.54 -9.16 -6.67
N PHE A 49 1.70 -8.13 -6.66
CA PHE A 49 1.60 -7.20 -7.78
C PHE A 49 2.79 -6.24 -7.82
N GLU A 50 3.22 -5.74 -6.67
CA GLU A 50 4.40 -4.87 -6.56
C GLU A 50 5.67 -5.57 -7.08
N GLU A 51 5.88 -6.86 -6.76
CA GLU A 51 6.99 -7.64 -7.30
C GLU A 51 6.95 -7.81 -8.82
N ARG A 52 5.76 -8.06 -9.39
CA ARG A 52 5.62 -8.22 -10.85
C ARG A 52 5.88 -6.93 -11.60
N ASP A 53 5.43 -5.80 -11.05
CA ASP A 53 5.69 -4.50 -11.66
C ASP A 53 7.16 -4.11 -11.50
N ARG A 54 7.79 -4.42 -10.37
CA ARG A 54 9.25 -4.27 -10.20
C ARG A 54 10.03 -5.09 -11.24
N LEU A 55 9.62 -6.32 -11.53
CA LEU A 55 10.26 -7.17 -12.53
C LEU A 55 10.08 -6.66 -13.97
N ARG A 56 8.90 -6.11 -14.29
CA ARG A 56 8.66 -5.45 -15.58
C ARG A 56 9.52 -4.20 -15.73
N LEU A 57 9.59 -3.39 -14.69
CA LEU A 57 10.43 -2.20 -14.65
C LEU A 57 11.92 -2.54 -14.70
N ALA A 58 12.36 -3.71 -14.26
CA ALA A 58 13.77 -4.08 -14.33
C ALA A 58 14.23 -4.46 -15.76
N ASN A 59 13.32 -4.90 -16.63
CA ASN A 59 13.67 -5.45 -17.94
C ASN A 59 13.68 -4.41 -19.07
N ASP A 60 12.81 -3.39 -19.01
CA ASP A 60 12.57 -2.46 -20.13
C ASP A 60 13.13 -1.05 -19.92
N ASN A 61 13.87 -0.80 -18.83
CA ASN A 61 14.12 0.56 -18.33
C ASN A 61 15.59 0.96 -18.18
N ILE A 62 15.78 2.26 -17.89
CA ILE A 62 17.09 2.87 -17.64
C ILE A 62 17.45 2.80 -16.15
N ARG A 63 18.73 2.46 -15.89
CA ARG A 63 19.31 2.57 -14.54
C ARG A 63 19.95 3.94 -14.39
N ILE A 64 19.41 4.73 -13.48
CA ILE A 64 19.83 6.09 -13.17
C ILE A 64 20.69 6.05 -11.90
N THR A 65 21.90 6.60 -12.01
CA THR A 65 22.71 6.90 -10.83
C THR A 65 22.38 8.33 -10.40
N PRO A 66 21.85 8.55 -9.18
CA PRO A 66 21.51 9.88 -8.72
C PRO A 66 22.76 10.75 -8.54
N GLU A 67 22.62 12.05 -8.82
CA GLU A 67 23.68 13.04 -8.69
C GLU A 67 23.88 13.47 -7.23
N ARG A 68 22.77 13.52 -6.49
CA ARG A 68 22.73 13.92 -5.09
C ARG A 68 21.67 13.12 -4.35
N LEU A 69 21.97 12.80 -3.11
CA LEU A 69 21.08 12.15 -2.16
C LEU A 69 20.84 13.09 -0.99
N GLU A 70 19.58 13.31 -0.63
CA GLU A 70 19.23 14.05 0.59
C GLU A 70 18.27 13.23 1.43
N VAL A 71 18.49 13.23 2.75
CA VAL A 71 17.57 12.60 3.70
C VAL A 71 16.65 13.68 4.25
N ARG A 72 15.35 13.41 4.23
CA ARG A 72 14.33 14.29 4.79
C ARG A 72 13.33 13.48 5.59
N TYR A 73 12.92 14.00 6.73
CA TYR A 73 11.81 13.42 7.49
C TYR A 73 10.48 13.84 6.85
N ASP A 74 9.69 12.87 6.39
CA ASP A 74 8.35 13.09 5.85
C ASP A 74 7.31 12.85 6.95
N GLY A 75 6.75 13.96 7.47
CA GLY A 75 5.73 13.92 8.52
C GLY A 75 4.40 13.27 8.09
N TYR A 76 4.10 13.24 6.78
CA TYR A 76 2.91 12.56 6.27
C TYR A 76 3.09 11.05 6.28
N LYS A 77 4.27 10.58 5.88
CA LYS A 77 4.63 9.15 5.86
C LYS A 77 5.16 8.63 7.20
N LYS A 78 5.40 9.52 8.18
CA LYS A 78 5.96 9.23 9.50
C LYS A 78 7.28 8.45 9.43
N GLY A 79 8.19 8.90 8.57
CA GLY A 79 9.50 8.25 8.41
C GLY A 79 10.49 9.08 7.61
N TYR A 80 11.73 8.63 7.59
CA TYR A 80 12.81 9.24 6.83
C TYR A 80 12.75 8.79 5.38
N VAL A 81 12.87 9.71 4.44
CA VAL A 81 12.84 9.44 3.00
C VAL A 81 14.15 9.94 2.40
N ILE A 82 14.69 9.20 1.44
CA ILE A 82 15.85 9.59 0.68
C ILE A 82 15.36 10.14 -0.66
N ASP A 83 15.59 11.43 -0.87
CA ASP A 83 15.31 12.14 -2.11
C ASP A 83 16.56 12.04 -3.02
N CYS A 84 16.40 11.34 -4.14
CA CYS A 84 17.41 11.07 -5.15
C CYS A 84 17.23 12.05 -6.31
N PHE A 85 18.17 12.97 -6.47
CA PHE A 85 18.12 13.99 -7.52
C PHE A 85 18.79 13.48 -8.80
N TYR A 86 18.14 13.71 -9.93
CA TYR A 86 18.66 13.35 -11.24
C TYR A 86 18.31 14.41 -12.27
N THR A 87 19.27 14.78 -13.12
CA THR A 87 19.02 15.64 -14.28
C THR A 87 19.06 14.80 -15.55
N SER A 88 17.97 14.77 -16.31
CA SER A 88 17.90 14.05 -17.58
C SER A 88 18.87 14.67 -18.61
N PRO A 89 19.81 13.91 -19.17
CA PRO A 89 20.76 14.44 -20.16
C PRO A 89 20.10 14.74 -21.50
N GLU A 90 19.00 14.06 -21.84
CA GLU A 90 18.26 14.26 -23.10
C GLU A 90 17.39 15.52 -23.05
N THR A 91 16.83 15.87 -21.89
CA THR A 91 15.82 16.94 -21.76
C THR A 91 16.22 18.10 -20.84
N GLY A 92 17.31 17.97 -20.07
CA GLY A 92 17.75 18.94 -19.07
C GLY A 92 16.83 19.10 -17.85
N ARG A 93 15.75 18.29 -17.76
CA ARG A 93 14.79 18.37 -16.67
C ARG A 93 15.33 17.70 -15.41
N LYS A 94 15.08 18.32 -14.26
CA LYS A 94 15.41 17.78 -12.94
C LYS A 94 14.25 16.94 -12.41
N PHE A 95 14.55 15.73 -11.98
CA PHE A 95 13.64 14.80 -11.35
C PHE A 95 14.12 14.50 -9.94
N VAL A 96 13.15 14.29 -9.05
CA VAL A 96 13.39 13.88 -7.67
C VAL A 96 12.64 12.57 -7.46
N PHE A 97 13.39 11.52 -7.15
CA PHE A 97 12.85 10.20 -6.87
C PHE A 97 12.98 9.93 -5.38
N SER A 98 11.88 9.59 -4.72
CA SER A 98 11.84 9.42 -3.27
C SER A 98 11.72 7.94 -2.91
N THR A 99 12.50 7.49 -1.92
CA THR A 99 12.37 6.12 -1.40
C THR A 99 11.06 5.93 -0.61
N PRO A 100 10.68 4.67 -0.33
CA PRO A 100 9.78 4.37 0.78
C PRO A 100 10.31 4.96 2.11
N PRO A 101 9.42 5.25 3.07
CA PRO A 101 9.82 5.79 4.36
C PRO A 101 10.54 4.74 5.21
N PHE A 102 11.67 5.13 5.80
CA PHE A 102 12.41 4.38 6.80
C PHE A 102 11.96 4.76 8.21
N ALA A 103 11.96 3.80 9.13
CA ALA A 103 11.62 4.04 10.53
C ALA A 103 12.71 4.83 11.28
N SER A 104 13.96 4.63 10.88
CA SER A 104 15.15 5.23 11.48
C SER A 104 15.92 6.07 10.46
N ASP A 105 16.72 7.02 10.93
CA ASP A 105 17.51 7.90 10.07
C ASP A 105 18.56 7.10 9.25
N PRO A 106 18.47 7.05 7.91
CA PRO A 106 19.42 6.32 7.07
C PRO A 106 20.73 7.08 6.81
N THR A 107 20.88 8.35 7.24
CA THR A 107 22.11 9.16 7.01
C THR A 107 23.43 8.44 7.31
N PRO A 108 23.60 7.69 8.42
CA PRO A 108 24.86 7.02 8.72
C PRO A 108 25.24 5.92 7.71
N TYR A 109 24.26 5.32 7.05
CA TYR A 109 24.45 4.16 6.18
C TYR A 109 24.53 4.54 4.69
N LEU A 110 24.33 5.82 4.36
CA LEU A 110 24.36 6.33 3.00
C LEU A 110 25.77 6.45 2.42
N PHE A 111 26.81 6.50 3.25
CA PHE A 111 28.20 6.68 2.78
C PHE A 111 28.69 5.53 1.89
N ASP A 112 28.27 4.29 2.15
CA ASP A 112 28.67 3.11 1.38
C ASP A 112 27.55 2.56 0.47
N ALA A 113 26.35 3.15 0.54
CA ALA A 113 25.20 2.65 -0.18
C ALA A 113 25.20 3.10 -1.65
N LYS A 114 25.35 2.16 -2.58
CA LYS A 114 25.11 2.38 -4.01
C LYS A 114 23.61 2.36 -4.29
N ILE A 115 22.94 3.48 -4.10
CA ILE A 115 21.53 3.65 -4.45
C ILE A 115 21.42 3.86 -5.97
N SER A 116 20.56 3.08 -6.63
CA SER A 116 20.25 3.26 -8.04
C SER A 116 18.75 3.39 -8.26
N VAL A 117 18.34 4.22 -9.19
CA VAL A 117 16.92 4.41 -9.52
C VAL A 117 16.64 3.72 -10.85
N ILE A 118 15.65 2.85 -10.89
CA ILE A 118 15.17 2.20 -12.10
C ILE A 118 13.86 2.88 -12.48
N ALA A 119 13.87 3.69 -13.53
CA ALA A 119 12.70 4.45 -13.98
C ALA A 119 12.36 4.11 -15.42
N ASN A 120 11.07 4.15 -15.76
CA ASN A 120 10.66 3.96 -17.14
C ASN A 120 11.14 5.13 -18.02
N ARG A 121 11.76 4.81 -19.16
CA ARG A 121 12.31 5.80 -20.09
C ARG A 121 11.22 6.70 -20.70
N VAL A 122 10.02 6.16 -20.88
CA VAL A 122 8.87 6.87 -21.46
C VAL A 122 8.11 7.65 -20.40
N ASP A 123 8.01 7.10 -19.19
CA ASP A 123 7.26 7.70 -18.07
C ASP A 123 8.05 7.62 -16.77
N TYR A 124 8.72 8.73 -16.42
CA TYR A 124 9.51 8.85 -15.19
C TYR A 124 8.67 8.83 -13.91
N SER A 125 7.34 8.87 -13.97
CA SER A 125 6.49 8.76 -12.78
C SER A 125 6.49 7.34 -12.19
N ASN A 126 6.75 6.32 -13.03
CA ASN A 126 6.86 4.94 -12.60
C ASN A 126 8.33 4.56 -12.40
N TYR A 127 8.76 4.55 -11.13
CA TYR A 127 10.13 4.29 -10.75
C TYR A 127 10.23 3.39 -9.53
N TYR A 128 11.37 2.72 -9.42
CA TYR A 128 11.76 1.91 -8.29
C TYR A 128 13.15 2.34 -7.83
N VAL A 129 13.32 2.62 -6.54
CA VAL A 129 14.64 2.93 -5.97
C VAL A 129 15.23 1.65 -5.41
N ASP A 130 16.29 1.17 -6.06
CA ASP A 130 17.08 0.04 -5.60
C ASP A 130 18.09 0.52 -4.56
N MET A 131 17.78 0.18 -3.31
CA MET A 131 18.52 0.60 -2.12
C MET A 131 19.62 -0.40 -1.73
N ASN A 132 19.91 -1.41 -2.57
CA ASN A 132 21.01 -2.37 -2.42
C ASN A 132 21.13 -2.98 -1.00
N GLY A 133 19.99 -3.32 -0.38
CA GLY A 133 19.93 -3.94 0.94
C GLY A 133 19.92 -2.98 2.14
N LEU A 134 19.94 -1.66 1.94
CA LEU A 134 19.84 -0.66 3.01
C LEU A 134 18.56 -0.83 3.86
N GLU A 135 17.48 -1.25 3.21
CA GLU A 135 16.18 -1.60 3.81
C GLU A 135 16.24 -2.70 4.89
N ASN A 136 17.26 -3.56 4.87
CA ASN A 136 17.44 -4.61 5.88
C ASN A 136 18.27 -4.13 7.08
N ILE A 137 19.04 -3.05 6.90
CA ILE A 137 19.93 -2.47 7.93
C ILE A 137 19.16 -1.42 8.73
N VAL A 138 18.31 -0.64 8.06
CA VAL A 138 17.51 0.45 8.63
C VAL A 138 16.06 -0.02 8.80
N LYS A 139 15.82 -0.97 9.70
CA LYS A 139 14.47 -1.39 10.12
C LYS A 139 13.97 -0.63 11.35
#